data_AF-A0AAD7I0G1-F1
#
_entry.id   AF-A0AAD7I0G1-F1
#
_cell.length_a   1.000
_cell.length_b   1.000
_cell.length_c   1.000
_cell.angle_alpha   90.00
_cell.angle_beta   90.00
_cell.angle_gamma   90.00
#
_symmetry.space_group_name_H-M   'P 1'
#
loop_
_entity.id
_entity.type
_entity.pdbx_description
1 polymer ?
#
loop_
_entity_poly.entity_id
_entity_poly.type
_entity_poly.pdbx_seq_one_letter_code
_entity_poly.pdbx_strand_id
1 'polypeptide(L)'
;MISPTILFSETGIWPIKYRRVYLALKTLCYRIELDPARPAWNALQDSLKLARSQKLCWFNDLRIVLSRLHIPVCLDISQELTVQLVETAMKDVRLSMEAWVDSEIESSSRVRDLLVGRLEMDNDTHRLVKKSLDFRHYLRVKTGDHRRALTRMVLSGHSLAIERRRWKERGKKIVPREWRLCRFCYAYVEDPAHAMFACQHAELVEIRQVFLGELYDTLPELSGTLDPTDVLKFFRDILPRREITPLLGKLAYDVLKIFDSSPMLCVDAPTPQANT
;
A
#
# COMPACT_ATOMS: atom_id res chain seq x y z
N MET A 1 -7.00 -11.15 -7.92
CA MET A 1 -7.88 -10.22 -7.18
C MET A 1 -6.98 -9.19 -6.52
N ILE A 2 -7.33 -7.90 -6.56
CA ILE A 2 -6.58 -6.86 -5.83
C ILE A 2 -6.82 -7.11 -4.34
N SER A 3 -5.75 -7.25 -3.54
CA SER A 3 -5.89 -7.49 -2.10
C SER A 3 -6.58 -6.31 -1.45
N PRO A 4 -7.57 -6.52 -0.55
CA PRO A 4 -8.20 -5.44 0.21
C PRO A 4 -7.18 -4.64 1.05
N THR A 5 -5.99 -5.19 1.30
CA THR A 5 -4.87 -4.50 1.93
C THR A 5 -4.53 -3.17 1.27
N ILE A 6 -4.62 -3.10 -0.07
CA ILE A 6 -4.33 -1.86 -0.81
C ILE A 6 -5.31 -0.76 -0.41
N LEU A 7 -6.59 -1.08 -0.16
CA LEU A 7 -7.53 -0.07 0.32
C LEU A 7 -7.04 0.55 1.63
N PHE A 8 -6.60 -0.28 2.58
CA PHE A 8 -6.16 0.17 3.89
C PHE A 8 -4.85 0.97 3.83
N SER A 9 -3.89 0.52 3.01
CA SER A 9 -2.62 1.23 2.83
C SER A 9 -2.81 2.60 2.18
N GLU A 10 -3.78 2.71 1.26
CA GLU A 10 -3.97 3.91 0.44
C GLU A 10 -4.95 4.94 1.04
N THR A 11 -5.87 4.50 1.90
CA THR A 11 -6.90 5.38 2.50
C THR A 11 -6.66 5.69 3.97
N GLY A 12 -5.75 4.97 4.64
CA GLY A 12 -5.56 5.05 6.09
C GLY A 12 -6.71 4.42 6.90
N ILE A 13 -7.70 3.81 6.24
CA ILE A 13 -8.81 3.14 6.92
C ILE A 13 -8.30 1.85 7.56
N TRP A 14 -8.71 1.61 8.80
CA TRP A 14 -8.34 0.41 9.53
C TRP A 14 -9.13 -0.80 9.02
N PRO A 15 -8.49 -1.96 8.82
CA PRO A 15 -9.21 -3.20 8.57
C PRO A 15 -10.19 -3.50 9.71
N ILE A 16 -11.38 -3.97 9.36
CA ILE A 16 -12.48 -4.14 10.34
C ILE A 16 -12.08 -5.01 11.54
N LYS A 17 -11.22 -6.03 11.32
CA LYS A 17 -10.69 -6.91 12.36
C LYS A 17 -9.93 -6.12 13.44
N TYR A 18 -9.02 -5.24 13.04
CA TYR A 18 -8.23 -4.41 13.97
C TYR A 18 -9.09 -3.30 14.58
N ARG A 19 -9.97 -2.68 13.79
CA ARG A 19 -10.86 -1.62 14.29
C ARG A 19 -11.77 -2.11 15.41
N ARG A 20 -12.38 -3.29 15.27
CA ARG A 20 -13.25 -3.88 16.29
C ARG A 20 -12.49 -4.21 17.58
N VAL A 21 -11.31 -4.80 17.47
CA VAL A 21 -10.45 -5.11 18.63
C VAL A 21 -10.04 -3.82 19.36
N TYR A 22 -9.61 -2.81 18.61
CA TYR A 22 -9.24 -1.51 19.18
C TYR A 22 -10.41 -0.84 19.92
N LEU A 23 -11.61 -0.89 19.36
CA LEU A 23 -12.81 -0.38 20.04
C LEU A 23 -13.14 -1.18 21.31
N ALA A 24 -13.00 -2.50 21.29
CA ALA A 24 -13.18 -3.34 22.46
C ALA A 24 -12.18 -2.99 23.58
N LEU A 25 -10.91 -2.75 23.23
CA LEU A 25 -9.90 -2.28 24.18
C LEU A 25 -10.21 -0.88 24.71
N LYS A 26 -10.68 0.04 23.85
CA LYS A 26 -11.11 1.38 24.31
C LYS A 26 -12.29 1.29 25.30
N THR A 27 -13.24 0.39 25.03
CA THR A 27 -14.33 0.09 25.97
C THR A 27 -13.80 -0.52 27.27
N LEU A 28 -12.74 -1.33 27.20
CA LEU A 28 -12.09 -1.88 28.39
C LEU A 28 -11.47 -0.79 29.25
N CYS A 29 -10.70 0.15 28.68
CA CYS A 29 -10.17 1.32 29.42
C CYS A 29 -11.30 2.06 30.14
N TYR A 30 -12.36 2.41 29.40
CA TYR A 30 -13.51 3.10 29.96
C TYR A 30 -14.12 2.35 31.17
N ARG A 31 -14.26 1.03 31.08
CA ARG A 31 -14.86 0.21 32.15
C ARG A 31 -13.97 0.07 33.38
N ILE A 32 -12.65 0.13 33.22
CA ILE A 32 -11.70 0.11 34.35
C ILE A 32 -11.86 1.37 35.22
N GLU A 33 -12.11 2.52 34.58
CA GLU A 33 -12.24 3.82 35.24
C GLU A 33 -13.63 4.10 35.82
N LEU A 34 -14.61 3.22 35.57
CA LEU A 34 -15.96 3.40 36.10
C LEU A 34 -16.00 3.28 37.62
N ASP A 35 -16.90 4.06 38.23
CA ASP A 35 -17.29 3.90 39.63
C ASP A 35 -17.73 2.45 39.91
N PRO A 36 -17.21 1.79 40.97
CA PRO A 36 -17.63 0.43 41.38
C PRO A 36 -19.13 0.24 41.58
N ALA A 37 -19.89 1.31 41.87
CA ALA A 37 -21.35 1.25 41.96
C ALA A 37 -22.04 1.00 40.60
N ARG A 38 -21.34 1.19 39.48
CA ARG A 38 -21.91 1.01 38.14
C ARG A 38 -21.98 -0.48 37.76
N PRO A 39 -23.11 -0.97 37.22
CA PRO A 39 -23.24 -2.36 36.80
C PRO A 39 -22.18 -2.83 35.80
N ALA A 40 -21.72 -1.94 34.92
CA ALA A 40 -20.70 -2.25 33.91
C ALA A 40 -19.31 -2.52 34.53
N TRP A 41 -18.98 -1.89 35.67
CA TRP A 41 -17.76 -2.18 36.42
C TRP A 41 -17.84 -3.58 37.03
N ASN A 42 -18.95 -3.89 37.70
CA ASN A 42 -19.20 -5.22 38.29
C ASN A 42 -19.13 -6.34 37.25
N ALA A 43 -19.76 -6.13 36.08
CA ALA A 43 -19.69 -7.07 34.97
C ALA A 43 -18.26 -7.31 34.45
N LEU A 44 -17.40 -6.28 34.45
CA LEU A 44 -15.99 -6.44 34.12
C LEU A 44 -15.26 -7.29 35.18
N GLN A 45 -15.46 -6.99 36.46
CA GLN A 45 -14.83 -7.76 37.55
C GLN A 45 -15.25 -9.23 37.51
N ASP A 46 -16.52 -9.52 37.26
CA ASP A 46 -16.99 -10.90 37.13
C ASP A 46 -16.41 -11.59 35.89
N SER A 47 -16.30 -10.87 34.76
CA SER A 47 -15.60 -11.40 33.59
C SER A 47 -14.13 -11.72 33.88
N LEU A 48 -13.43 -10.90 34.70
CA LEU A 48 -12.04 -11.16 35.09
C LEU A 48 -11.93 -12.36 36.04
N LYS A 49 -12.84 -12.51 37.01
CA LYS A 49 -12.91 -13.70 37.89
C LYS A 49 -13.14 -14.98 37.09
N LEU A 50 -14.09 -14.95 36.15
CA LEU A 50 -14.36 -16.07 35.23
C LEU A 50 -13.12 -16.40 34.40
N ALA A 51 -12.45 -15.37 33.88
CA ALA A 51 -11.26 -15.54 33.08
C ALA A 51 -10.12 -16.20 33.86
N ARG A 52 -9.90 -15.79 35.13
CA ARG A 52 -8.90 -16.40 36.04
C ARG A 52 -9.22 -17.85 36.35
N SER A 53 -10.50 -18.19 36.37
CA SER A 53 -11.00 -19.57 36.52
C SER A 53 -11.02 -20.36 35.20
N GLN A 54 -10.41 -19.82 34.13
CA GLN A 54 -10.38 -20.43 32.79
C GLN A 54 -11.77 -20.73 32.19
N LYS A 55 -12.79 -19.98 32.59
CA LYS A 55 -14.15 -20.11 32.06
C LYS A 55 -14.37 -19.21 30.84
N LEU A 56 -15.36 -19.58 30.03
CA LEU A 56 -15.80 -18.77 28.88
C LEU A 56 -16.34 -17.42 29.38
N CYS A 57 -15.82 -16.35 28.83
CA CYS A 57 -16.24 -14.99 29.14
C CYS A 57 -15.70 -14.02 28.08
N TRP A 58 -16.30 -12.83 28.03
CA TRP A 58 -15.92 -11.78 27.08
C TRP A 58 -14.43 -11.41 27.14
N PHE A 59 -13.82 -11.37 28.34
CA PHE A 59 -12.39 -11.05 28.48
C PHE A 59 -11.48 -12.13 27.87
N ASN A 60 -11.81 -13.41 28.05
CA ASN A 60 -11.04 -14.50 27.42
C ASN A 60 -11.22 -14.52 25.90
N ASP A 61 -12.41 -14.22 25.39
CA ASP A 61 -12.64 -14.06 23.96
C ASP A 61 -11.76 -12.95 23.37
N LEU A 62 -11.67 -11.80 24.07
CA LEU A 62 -10.78 -10.71 23.69
C LEU A 62 -9.31 -11.16 23.65
N ARG A 63 -8.83 -11.88 24.68
CA ARG A 63 -7.46 -12.43 24.72
C ARG A 63 -7.17 -13.36 23.54
N ILE A 64 -8.10 -14.25 23.22
CA ILE A 64 -7.98 -15.19 22.08
C ILE A 64 -7.91 -14.42 20.76
N VAL A 65 -8.72 -13.37 20.59
CA VAL A 65 -8.68 -12.56 19.38
C VAL A 65 -7.35 -11.80 19.27
N LEU A 66 -6.84 -11.24 20.37
CA LEU A 66 -5.55 -10.54 20.42
C LEU A 66 -4.38 -11.48 20.11
N SER A 67 -4.40 -12.72 20.61
CA SER A 67 -3.35 -13.70 20.34
C SER A 67 -3.35 -14.22 18.90
N ARG A 68 -4.44 -14.04 18.17
CA ARG A 68 -4.60 -14.43 16.75
C ARG A 68 -4.29 -13.31 15.76
N LEU A 69 -3.88 -12.13 16.25
CA LEU A 69 -3.42 -11.06 15.37
C LEU A 69 -2.09 -11.44 14.69
N HIS A 70 -1.73 -10.72 13.63
CA HIS A 70 -0.52 -11.01 12.84
C HIS A 70 0.75 -11.01 13.69
N ILE A 71 0.93 -9.96 14.49
CA ILE A 71 1.78 -9.97 15.68
C ILE A 71 0.84 -10.20 16.88
N PRO A 72 0.98 -11.33 17.61
CA PRO A 72 0.15 -11.61 18.78
C PRO A 72 0.31 -10.54 19.86
N VAL A 73 -0.82 -10.09 20.42
CA VAL A 73 -0.85 -9.15 21.56
C VAL A 73 -1.31 -9.90 22.80
N CYS A 74 -0.60 -9.74 23.91
CA CYS A 74 -0.92 -10.42 25.15
C CYS A 74 -1.54 -9.46 26.16
N LEU A 75 -2.67 -9.85 26.74
CA LEU A 75 -3.15 -9.29 28.00
C LEU A 75 -2.96 -10.36 29.08
N ASP A 76 -2.01 -10.10 29.97
CA ASP A 76 -1.71 -10.98 31.09
C ASP A 76 -2.84 -10.91 32.12
N ILE A 77 -3.35 -12.08 32.48
CA ILE A 77 -4.44 -12.23 33.45
C ILE A 77 -3.94 -12.36 34.90
N SER A 78 -2.66 -12.68 35.07
CA SER A 78 -2.02 -12.77 36.38
C SER A 78 -1.78 -11.38 36.98
N GLN A 79 -1.67 -10.35 36.14
CA GLN A 79 -1.49 -8.98 36.54
C GLN A 79 -2.82 -8.26 36.81
N GLU A 80 -2.77 -7.20 37.60
CA GLU A 80 -3.91 -6.29 37.74
C GLU A 80 -4.14 -5.55 36.43
N LEU A 81 -5.39 -5.52 35.99
CA LEU A 81 -5.76 -4.88 34.73
C LEU A 81 -5.84 -3.37 34.94
N THR A 82 -4.84 -2.64 34.44
CA THR A 82 -4.77 -1.17 34.50
C THR A 82 -5.04 -0.53 33.14
N VAL A 83 -5.41 0.75 33.15
CA VAL A 83 -5.61 1.54 31.92
C VAL A 83 -4.32 1.58 31.09
N GLN A 84 -3.16 1.76 31.73
CA GLN A 84 -1.86 1.83 31.05
C GLN A 84 -1.51 0.52 30.33
N LEU A 85 -1.84 -0.63 30.92
CA LEU A 85 -1.64 -1.93 30.29
C LEU A 85 -2.50 -2.07 29.02
N VAL A 86 -3.77 -1.66 29.09
CA VAL A 86 -4.68 -1.70 27.94
C VAL A 86 -4.26 -0.71 26.86
N GLU A 87 -3.81 0.50 27.22
CA GLU A 87 -3.28 1.47 26.27
C GLU A 87 -2.02 0.96 25.54
N THR A 88 -1.18 0.21 26.25
CA THR A 88 -0.01 -0.45 25.66
C THR A 88 -0.46 -1.52 24.66
N ALA A 89 -1.40 -2.38 25.05
CA ALA A 89 -1.99 -3.36 24.13
C ALA A 89 -2.65 -2.68 22.90
N MET A 90 -3.27 -1.51 23.06
CA MET A 90 -3.82 -0.73 21.94
C MET A 90 -2.74 -0.26 20.97
N LYS A 91 -1.56 0.14 21.46
CA LYS A 91 -0.38 0.45 20.62
C LYS A 91 0.12 -0.80 19.91
N ASP A 92 0.21 -1.93 20.60
CA ASP A 92 0.67 -3.20 20.00
C ASP A 92 -0.29 -3.72 18.93
N VAL A 93 -1.61 -3.55 19.12
CA VAL A 93 -2.62 -3.85 18.10
C VAL A 93 -2.40 -3.01 16.84
N ARG A 94 -2.01 -1.74 17.00
CA ARG A 94 -1.67 -0.87 15.87
C ARG A 94 -0.41 -1.35 15.14
N LEU A 95 0.65 -1.68 15.88
CA LEU A 95 1.89 -2.22 15.30
C LEU A 95 1.63 -3.53 14.54
N SER A 96 0.83 -4.43 15.13
CA SER A 96 0.40 -5.68 14.51
C SER A 96 -0.39 -5.46 13.22
N MET A 97 -1.20 -4.41 13.15
CA MET A 97 -1.93 -4.01 11.94
C MET A 97 -1.01 -3.49 10.85
N GLU A 98 -0.10 -2.59 11.20
CA GLU A 98 0.86 -1.98 10.26
C GLU A 98 1.77 -3.07 9.67
N ALA A 99 2.30 -3.97 10.50
CA ALA A 99 3.08 -5.12 10.05
C ALA A 99 2.31 -6.07 9.13
N TRP A 100 1.03 -6.33 9.43
CA TRP A 100 0.18 -7.15 8.57
C TRP A 100 -0.02 -6.51 7.19
N VAL A 101 -0.27 -5.20 7.13
CA VAL A 101 -0.40 -4.46 5.87
C VAL A 101 0.89 -4.52 5.06
N ASP A 102 2.04 -4.28 5.72
CA ASP A 102 3.34 -4.33 5.07
C ASP A 102 3.64 -5.73 4.48
N SER A 103 3.40 -6.79 5.25
CA SER A 103 3.62 -8.18 4.81
C SER A 103 2.75 -8.56 3.60
N GLU A 104 1.49 -8.13 3.59
CA GLU A 104 0.57 -8.33 2.46
C GLU A 104 1.00 -7.55 1.20
N ILE A 105 1.61 -6.36 1.36
CA ILE A 105 2.17 -5.59 0.24
C ILE A 105 3.44 -6.25 -0.30
N GLU A 106 4.36 -6.64 0.59
CA GLU A 106 5.64 -7.27 0.23
C GLU A 106 5.46 -8.59 -0.52
N SER A 107 4.49 -9.41 -0.08
CA SER A 107 4.13 -10.67 -0.73
C SER A 107 3.41 -10.48 -2.08
N SER A 108 2.89 -9.28 -2.37
CA SER A 108 2.15 -9.01 -3.60
C SER A 108 3.06 -8.68 -4.77
N SER A 109 3.18 -9.60 -5.73
CA SER A 109 3.94 -9.35 -6.95
C SER A 109 3.30 -8.36 -7.93
N ARG A 110 2.19 -7.70 -7.57
CA ARG A 110 1.57 -6.62 -8.38
C ARG A 110 2.11 -5.26 -7.95
N VAL A 111 1.94 -4.96 -6.68
CA VAL A 111 2.10 -3.60 -6.16
C VAL A 111 3.40 -3.41 -5.38
N ARG A 112 4.15 -4.48 -5.08
CA ARG A 112 5.37 -4.38 -4.27
C ARG A 112 6.39 -3.40 -4.84
N ASP A 113 6.45 -3.27 -6.17
CA ASP A 113 7.44 -2.44 -6.85
C ASP A 113 7.25 -0.95 -6.49
N LEU A 114 6.05 -0.47 -6.18
CA LEU A 114 5.81 0.94 -5.79
C LEU A 114 5.37 1.13 -4.33
N LEU A 115 4.76 0.11 -3.71
CA LEU A 115 4.16 0.26 -2.38
C LEU A 115 5.02 -0.23 -1.22
N VAL A 116 6.07 -1.04 -1.46
CA VAL A 116 6.95 -1.50 -0.37
C VAL A 116 7.74 -0.32 0.21
N GLY A 117 7.79 -0.26 1.55
CA GLY A 117 8.57 0.76 2.26
C GLY A 117 8.07 2.19 2.01
N ARG A 118 6.80 2.34 1.63
CA ARG A 118 6.26 3.61 1.17
C ARG A 118 6.42 4.72 2.19
N LEU A 119 7.07 5.78 1.74
CA LEU A 119 7.27 7.02 2.50
C LEU A 119 6.13 7.99 2.22
N GLU A 120 5.82 8.83 3.21
CA GLU A 120 4.95 10.00 3.04
C GLU A 120 5.54 11.19 3.79
N MET A 121 5.20 12.38 3.31
CA MET A 121 5.55 13.60 4.02
C MET A 121 4.78 13.68 5.34
N ASP A 122 5.52 13.71 6.43
CA ASP A 122 4.96 13.90 7.74
C ASP A 122 4.57 15.37 7.96
N ASN A 123 3.39 15.61 8.54
CA ASN A 123 2.88 16.97 8.71
C ASN A 123 3.61 17.73 9.81
N ASP A 124 4.13 17.02 10.82
CA ASP A 124 4.74 17.65 11.99
C ASP A 124 6.24 17.89 11.76
N THR A 125 6.93 16.89 11.19
CA THR A 125 8.38 16.95 10.99
C THR A 125 8.80 17.47 9.62
N HIS A 126 7.87 17.59 8.66
CA HIS A 126 8.15 17.90 7.25
C HIS A 126 9.24 17.00 6.63
N ARG A 127 9.31 15.74 7.09
CA ARG A 127 10.25 14.73 6.61
C ARG A 127 9.49 13.55 6.02
N LEU A 128 10.14 12.85 5.09
CA LEU A 128 9.63 11.59 4.57
C LEU A 128 9.77 10.50 5.65
N VAL A 129 8.65 9.93 6.05
CA VAL A 129 8.59 8.83 7.02
C VAL A 129 7.79 7.67 6.45
N LYS A 130 8.17 6.44 6.82
CA LYS A 130 7.39 5.25 6.43
C LYS A 130 6.02 5.31 7.07
N LYS A 131 4.96 5.21 6.26
CA LYS A 131 3.59 5.08 6.73
C LYS A 131 2.92 3.89 6.04
N SER A 132 2.67 2.82 6.79
CA SER A 132 2.00 1.60 6.27
C SER A 132 0.54 1.88 5.91
N LEU A 133 -0.15 2.68 6.72
CA LEU A 133 -1.52 3.15 6.48
C LEU A 133 -1.55 4.67 6.55
N ASP A 134 -1.87 5.32 5.44
CA ASP A 134 -2.14 6.76 5.39
C ASP A 134 -3.05 7.10 4.21
N PHE A 135 -3.76 8.23 4.29
CA PHE A 135 -4.51 8.72 3.14
C PHE A 135 -3.55 9.34 2.12
N ARG A 136 -3.37 8.66 0.99
CA ARG A 136 -2.36 9.06 0.01
C ARG A 136 -2.78 10.30 -0.74
N HIS A 137 -1.91 11.29 -0.76
CA HIS A 137 -2.21 12.61 -1.28
C HIS A 137 -2.48 12.62 -2.79
N TYR A 138 -1.95 11.66 -3.57
CA TYR A 138 -2.30 11.51 -4.99
C TYR A 138 -3.78 11.19 -5.23
N LEU A 139 -4.49 10.67 -4.24
CA LEU A 139 -5.95 10.51 -4.28
C LEU A 139 -6.70 11.85 -4.15
N ARG A 140 -5.99 12.96 -3.89
CA ARG A 140 -6.55 14.33 -3.83
C ARG A 140 -6.39 15.12 -5.12
N VAL A 141 -5.74 14.57 -6.15
CA VAL A 141 -5.62 15.24 -7.46
C VAL A 141 -7.02 15.62 -7.95
N LYS A 142 -7.25 16.92 -8.22
CA LYS A 142 -8.60 17.46 -8.49
C LYS A 142 -9.19 16.87 -9.76
N THR A 143 -8.41 16.86 -10.84
CA THR A 143 -8.81 16.31 -12.14
C THR A 143 -9.03 14.80 -12.04
N GLY A 144 -10.27 14.36 -12.28
CA GLY A 144 -10.67 12.96 -12.09
C GLY A 144 -9.88 11.97 -12.93
N ASP A 145 -9.60 12.30 -14.19
CA ASP A 145 -8.87 11.42 -15.09
C ASP A 145 -7.39 11.30 -14.74
N HIS A 146 -6.74 12.41 -14.35
CA HIS A 146 -5.35 12.41 -13.86
C HIS A 146 -5.23 11.58 -12.57
N ARG A 147 -6.16 11.79 -11.63
CA ARG A 147 -6.22 11.01 -10.39
C ARG A 147 -6.38 9.52 -10.70
N ARG A 148 -7.29 9.17 -11.60
CA ARG A 148 -7.54 7.78 -12.00
C ARG A 148 -6.32 7.16 -12.68
N ALA A 149 -5.67 7.89 -13.58
CA ALA A 149 -4.46 7.44 -14.28
C ALA A 149 -3.32 7.17 -13.31
N LEU A 150 -3.01 8.12 -12.41
CA LEU A 150 -1.95 7.94 -11.42
C LEU A 150 -2.26 6.81 -10.43
N THR A 151 -3.51 6.73 -9.96
CA THR A 151 -3.95 5.61 -9.10
C THR A 151 -3.77 4.27 -9.82
N ARG A 152 -4.11 4.19 -11.11
CA ARG A 152 -3.90 2.98 -11.92
C ARG A 152 -2.42 2.65 -12.09
N MET A 153 -1.56 3.65 -12.29
CA MET A 153 -0.10 3.46 -12.36
C MET A 153 0.45 2.86 -11.07
N VAL A 154 0.06 3.42 -9.91
CA VAL A 154 0.58 3.00 -8.60
C VAL A 154 0.02 1.65 -8.16
N LEU A 155 -1.27 1.38 -8.43
CA LEU A 155 -1.99 0.21 -7.90
C LEU A 155 -2.16 -0.93 -8.91
N SER A 156 -1.32 -0.97 -9.96
CA SER A 156 -1.33 -2.04 -10.96
C SER A 156 -2.68 -2.20 -11.68
N GLY A 157 -3.38 -1.08 -11.90
CA GLY A 157 -4.69 -0.99 -12.57
C GLY A 157 -4.62 -0.46 -14.01
N HIS A 158 -3.43 -0.45 -14.60
CA HIS A 158 -3.13 0.16 -15.89
C HIS A 158 -3.10 -0.86 -17.05
N SER A 159 -2.93 -0.36 -18.28
CA SER A 159 -2.92 -1.16 -19.51
C SER A 159 -1.54 -1.65 -19.95
N LEU A 160 -0.48 -1.33 -19.21
CA LEU A 160 0.88 -1.75 -19.54
C LEU A 160 1.08 -3.28 -19.49
N ALA A 161 2.05 -3.78 -20.25
CA ALA A 161 2.29 -5.21 -20.45
C ALA A 161 2.64 -5.95 -19.15
N ILE A 162 3.32 -5.30 -18.20
CA ILE A 162 3.63 -5.89 -16.88
C ILE A 162 2.38 -6.47 -16.20
N GLU A 163 1.23 -5.80 -16.36
CA GLU A 163 -0.05 -6.23 -15.79
C GLU A 163 -0.90 -7.02 -16.77
N ARG A 164 -1.07 -6.57 -18.02
CA ARG A 164 -1.96 -7.26 -18.97
C ARG A 164 -1.47 -8.66 -19.32
N ARG A 165 -0.17 -8.85 -19.53
CA ARG A 165 0.43 -10.15 -19.92
C ARG A 165 0.61 -11.11 -18.73
N ARG A 166 0.24 -10.68 -17.52
CA ARG A 166 0.17 -11.54 -16.33
C ARG A 166 -1.10 -12.39 -16.31
N TRP A 167 -2.18 -11.92 -16.95
CA TRP A 167 -3.49 -12.54 -16.80
C TRP A 167 -3.53 -13.84 -17.61
N LYS A 168 -4.08 -14.90 -16.99
CA LYS A 168 -4.41 -16.14 -17.73
C LYS A 168 -5.64 -15.86 -18.59
N GLU A 169 -5.42 -15.44 -19.83
CA GLU A 169 -6.48 -15.39 -20.84
C GLU A 169 -6.65 -16.78 -21.46
N ARG A 170 -7.89 -17.13 -21.81
CA ARG A 170 -8.20 -18.43 -22.43
C ARG A 170 -7.38 -18.57 -23.71
N GLY A 171 -6.57 -19.63 -23.80
CA GLY A 171 -5.72 -19.90 -24.97
C GLY A 171 -4.35 -19.20 -24.96
N LYS A 172 -4.02 -18.38 -23.95
CA LYS A 172 -2.69 -17.74 -23.85
C LYS A 172 -1.88 -18.27 -22.68
N LYS A 173 -0.58 -18.49 -22.91
CA LYS A 173 0.39 -18.82 -21.85
C LYS A 173 0.66 -17.57 -21.02
N ILE A 174 0.92 -17.74 -19.72
CA ILE A 174 1.44 -16.66 -18.89
C ILE A 174 2.82 -16.29 -19.42
N VAL A 175 3.05 -15.00 -19.65
CA VAL A 175 4.35 -14.48 -20.08
C VAL A 175 5.21 -14.18 -18.83
N PRO A 176 6.44 -14.71 -18.73
CA PRO A 176 7.40 -14.34 -17.68
C PRO A 176 7.62 -12.82 -17.60
N ARG A 177 7.98 -12.29 -16.42
CA ARG A 177 8.06 -10.82 -16.19
C ARG A 177 9.03 -10.16 -17.16
N GLU A 178 10.20 -10.75 -17.28
CA GLU A 178 11.31 -10.36 -18.15
C GLU A 178 10.92 -10.26 -19.63
N TRP A 179 9.83 -10.92 -20.06
CA TRP A 179 9.40 -10.96 -21.46
C TRP A 179 8.20 -10.06 -21.73
N ARG A 180 7.71 -9.34 -20.71
CA ARG A 180 6.65 -8.33 -20.84
C ARG A 180 7.27 -7.02 -21.31
N LEU A 181 7.95 -7.08 -22.45
CA LEU A 181 8.73 -5.97 -23.00
C LEU A 181 7.84 -4.82 -23.43
N CYS A 182 8.39 -3.61 -23.34
CA CYS A 182 7.77 -2.37 -23.78
C CYS A 182 7.51 -2.41 -25.27
N ARG A 183 6.26 -2.11 -25.66
CA ARG A 183 5.80 -2.09 -27.05
C ARG A 183 6.50 -1.06 -27.93
N PHE A 184 7.17 -0.08 -27.35
CA PHE A 184 7.89 0.95 -28.10
C PHE A 184 9.39 0.67 -28.22
N CYS A 185 10.05 0.30 -27.12
CA CYS A 185 11.52 0.16 -27.12
C CYS A 185 12.00 -1.29 -27.28
N TYR A 186 11.13 -2.30 -27.10
CA TYR A 186 11.44 -3.73 -27.25
C TYR A 186 12.60 -4.25 -26.37
N ALA A 187 13.11 -3.46 -25.43
CA ALA A 187 14.31 -3.78 -24.67
C ALA A 187 14.05 -3.96 -23.16
N TYR A 188 13.17 -3.15 -22.58
CA TYR A 188 12.90 -3.15 -21.15
C TYR A 188 11.47 -3.60 -20.86
N VAL A 189 11.21 -4.04 -19.63
CA VAL A 189 9.87 -4.39 -19.17
C VAL A 189 8.94 -3.19 -19.25
N GLU A 190 7.72 -3.39 -19.77
CA GLU A 190 6.68 -2.36 -19.84
C GLU A 190 6.01 -2.16 -18.48
N ASP A 191 6.72 -1.52 -17.56
CA ASP A 191 6.21 -1.13 -16.25
C ASP A 191 6.02 0.40 -16.12
N PRO A 192 5.31 0.87 -15.08
CA PRO A 192 5.04 2.30 -14.90
C PRO A 192 6.30 3.17 -14.85
N ALA A 193 7.37 2.71 -14.19
CA ALA A 193 8.60 3.47 -14.05
C ALA A 193 9.30 3.63 -15.41
N HIS A 194 9.39 2.55 -16.18
CA HIS A 194 9.90 2.60 -17.55
C HIS A 194 9.05 3.51 -18.45
N ALA A 195 7.72 3.30 -18.46
CA ALA A 195 6.80 4.03 -19.31
C ALA A 195 6.84 5.55 -19.06
N MET A 196 6.90 5.95 -17.79
CA MET A 196 6.88 7.37 -17.41
C MET A 196 8.25 8.03 -17.55
N PHE A 197 9.35 7.35 -17.20
CA PHE A 197 10.64 8.01 -16.97
C PHE A 197 11.82 7.51 -17.83
N ALA A 198 11.74 6.34 -18.46
CA ALA A 198 12.88 5.76 -19.20
C ALA A 198 12.64 5.55 -20.70
N CYS A 199 11.39 5.31 -21.12
CA CYS A 199 11.10 4.95 -22.51
C CYS A 199 11.55 6.05 -23.49
N GLN A 200 12.20 5.67 -24.60
CA GLN A 200 12.78 6.60 -25.58
C GLN A 200 11.88 6.86 -26.80
N HIS A 201 10.59 6.51 -26.70
CA HIS A 201 9.64 6.85 -27.77
C HIS A 201 9.45 8.37 -27.85
N ALA A 202 9.46 8.93 -29.06
CA ALA A 202 9.48 10.39 -29.28
C ALA A 202 8.40 11.15 -28.50
N GLU A 203 7.13 10.73 -28.61
CA GLU A 203 6.02 11.38 -27.89
C GLU A 203 6.18 11.31 -26.36
N LEU A 204 6.71 10.19 -25.84
CA LEU A 204 6.95 10.02 -24.40
C LEU A 204 8.10 10.89 -23.91
N VAL A 205 9.12 11.12 -24.74
CA VAL A 205 10.25 11.99 -24.43
C VAL A 205 9.78 13.44 -24.36
N GLU A 206 8.98 13.90 -25.32
CA GLU A 206 8.46 15.27 -25.35
C GLU A 206 7.64 15.59 -24.09
N ILE A 207 6.65 14.74 -23.74
CA ILE A 207 5.84 14.99 -22.53
C ILE A 207 6.66 14.88 -21.24
N ARG A 208 7.69 14.02 -21.22
CA ARG A 208 8.58 13.88 -20.07
C ARG A 208 9.47 15.10 -19.91
N GLN A 209 9.99 15.67 -20.98
CA GLN A 209 10.81 16.89 -20.93
C GLN A 209 10.01 18.05 -20.35
N VAL A 210 8.75 18.22 -20.78
CA VAL A 210 7.84 19.23 -20.21
C VAL A 210 7.62 18.98 -18.71
N PHE A 211 7.29 17.73 -18.34
CA PHE A 211 7.11 17.36 -16.93
C PHE A 211 8.37 17.61 -16.09
N LEU A 212 9.55 17.23 -16.58
CA LEU A 212 10.81 17.39 -15.85
C LEU A 212 11.19 18.87 -15.69
N GLY A 213 10.93 19.71 -16.70
CA GLY A 213 11.10 21.16 -16.58
C GLY A 213 10.27 21.73 -15.42
N GLU A 214 8.96 21.48 -15.44
CA GLU A 214 8.06 21.96 -14.37
C GLU A 214 8.39 21.34 -12.99
N LEU A 215 8.81 20.08 -12.96
CA LEU A 215 9.27 19.39 -11.75
C LEU A 215 10.48 20.09 -11.14
N TYR A 216 11.51 20.38 -11.94
CA TYR A 216 12.74 20.99 -11.45
C TYR A 216 12.56 22.47 -11.11
N ASP A 217 11.64 23.17 -11.77
CA ASP A 217 11.24 24.53 -11.37
C ASP A 217 10.52 24.51 -10.00
N THR A 218 9.71 23.49 -9.73
CA THR A 218 8.95 23.37 -8.47
C THR A 218 9.78 22.81 -7.32
N LEU A 219 10.64 21.82 -7.59
CA LEU A 219 11.47 21.11 -6.63
C LEU A 219 12.92 21.01 -7.16
N PRO A 220 13.71 22.09 -7.05
CA PRO A 220 15.07 22.15 -7.59
C PRO A 220 15.99 21.06 -7.02
N GLU A 221 15.74 20.57 -5.80
CA GLU A 221 16.54 19.52 -5.16
C GLU A 221 16.47 18.16 -5.88
N LEU A 222 15.48 17.98 -6.76
CA LEU A 222 15.34 16.76 -7.57
C LEU A 222 16.10 16.85 -8.90
N SER A 223 16.68 18.00 -9.23
CA SER A 223 17.44 18.20 -10.47
C SER A 223 18.60 17.21 -10.55
N GLY A 224 18.64 16.41 -11.62
CA GLY A 224 19.69 15.41 -11.83
C GLY A 224 19.56 14.14 -10.99
N THR A 225 18.49 13.98 -10.21
CA THR A 225 18.25 12.75 -9.43
C THR A 225 17.66 11.60 -10.26
N LEU A 226 17.15 11.88 -11.46
CA LEU A 226 16.67 10.86 -12.39
C LEU A 226 17.86 10.06 -12.94
N ASP A 227 18.09 8.90 -12.34
CA ASP A 227 19.04 7.91 -12.83
C ASP A 227 18.35 6.97 -13.83
N PRO A 228 18.80 6.90 -15.10
CA PRO A 228 18.26 5.96 -16.09
C PRO A 228 18.36 4.49 -15.69
N THR A 229 19.28 4.14 -14.78
CA THR A 229 19.48 2.76 -14.31
C THR A 229 18.53 2.36 -13.18
N ASP A 230 17.96 3.33 -12.45
CA ASP A 230 17.01 3.10 -11.35
C ASP A 230 15.86 4.13 -11.35
N VAL A 231 15.10 4.14 -12.43
CA VAL A 231 13.91 4.99 -12.57
C VAL A 231 12.79 4.64 -11.58
N LEU A 232 12.83 3.44 -10.99
CA LEU A 232 11.86 3.01 -9.99
C LEU A 232 12.05 3.77 -8.68
N LYS A 233 13.30 3.92 -8.24
CA LYS A 233 13.64 4.75 -7.08
C LYS A 233 13.18 6.18 -7.28
N PHE A 234 13.46 6.77 -8.45
CA PHE A 234 12.98 8.11 -8.77
C PHE A 234 11.45 8.23 -8.64
N PHE A 235 10.69 7.25 -9.16
CA PHE A 235 9.24 7.26 -9.01
C PHE A 235 8.82 7.20 -7.53
N ARG A 236 9.45 6.34 -6.72
CA ARG A 236 9.16 6.26 -5.28
C ARG A 236 9.48 7.56 -4.54
N ASP A 237 10.51 8.29 -4.95
CA ASP A 237 10.97 9.52 -4.30
C ASP A 237 10.05 10.73 -4.60
N ILE A 238 9.50 10.80 -5.82
CA ILE A 238 8.58 11.88 -6.21
C ILE A 238 7.13 11.60 -5.82
N LEU A 239 6.73 10.32 -5.74
CA LEU A 239 5.37 9.94 -5.40
C LEU A 239 4.84 10.56 -4.10
N PRO A 240 5.60 10.73 -2.99
CA PRO A 240 5.14 11.38 -1.76
C PRO A 240 5.07 12.91 -1.79
N ARG A 241 5.56 13.56 -2.86
CA ARG A 241 5.70 15.03 -2.96
C ARG A 241 4.37 15.67 -3.38
N ARG A 242 3.79 16.47 -2.50
CA ARG A 242 2.44 17.04 -2.65
C ARG A 242 2.38 18.15 -3.70
N GLU A 243 3.49 18.84 -3.89
CA GLU A 243 3.68 20.01 -4.74
C GLU A 243 3.52 19.64 -6.21
N ILE A 244 4.01 18.46 -6.60
CA ILE A 244 4.09 17.98 -7.99
C ILE A 244 3.05 16.91 -8.30
N THR A 245 2.23 16.52 -7.34
CA THR A 245 1.21 15.47 -7.52
C THR A 245 0.24 15.75 -8.68
N PRO A 246 -0.25 16.98 -8.90
CA PRO A 246 -1.11 17.26 -10.06
C PRO A 246 -0.36 17.06 -11.39
N LEU A 247 0.92 17.46 -11.45
CA LEU A 247 1.78 17.30 -12.61
C LEU A 247 2.07 15.83 -12.91
N LEU A 248 2.40 15.06 -11.87
CA LEU A 248 2.60 13.62 -11.95
C LEU A 248 1.32 12.91 -12.41
N GLY A 249 0.16 13.38 -11.95
CA GLY A 249 -1.14 12.89 -12.40
C GLY A 249 -1.41 13.15 -13.88
N LYS A 250 -1.06 14.33 -14.37
CA LYS A 250 -1.14 14.68 -15.80
C LYS A 250 -0.20 13.80 -16.63
N LEU A 251 1.06 13.66 -16.23
CA LEU A 251 2.03 12.80 -16.90
C LEU A 251 1.53 11.35 -17.00
N ALA A 252 1.02 10.78 -15.90
CA ALA A 252 0.47 9.44 -15.89
C ALA A 252 -0.70 9.28 -16.88
N TYR A 253 -1.55 10.29 -17.00
CA TYR A 253 -2.67 10.30 -17.94
C TYR A 253 -2.19 10.35 -19.40
N ASP A 254 -1.31 11.29 -19.72
CA ASP A 254 -0.76 11.47 -21.07
C ASP A 254 0.01 10.22 -21.53
N VAL A 255 0.83 9.62 -20.65
CA VAL A 255 1.54 8.37 -20.91
C VAL A 255 0.56 7.23 -21.20
N LEU A 256 -0.45 7.01 -20.35
CA LEU A 256 -1.41 5.93 -20.59
C LEU A 256 -2.18 6.11 -21.89
N LYS A 257 -2.50 7.35 -22.28
CA LYS A 257 -3.17 7.64 -23.55
C LYS A 257 -2.32 7.20 -24.75
N ILE A 258 -1.00 7.43 -24.71
CA ILE A 258 -0.06 6.99 -25.76
C ILE A 258 0.08 5.47 -25.78
N PHE A 259 0.18 4.83 -24.62
CA PHE A 259 0.24 3.36 -24.56
C PHE A 259 -1.08 2.71 -25.00
N ASP A 260 -2.23 3.30 -24.70
CA ASP A 260 -3.54 2.77 -25.09
C ASP A 260 -3.83 2.92 -26.58
N SER A 261 -3.19 3.88 -27.27
CA SER A 261 -3.33 4.07 -28.72
C SER A 261 -2.50 3.07 -29.55
N SER A 262 -1.53 2.39 -28.94
CA SER A 262 -0.60 1.50 -29.62
C SER A 262 -0.83 0.04 -29.24
N PRO A 263 -0.78 -0.92 -30.19
CA PRO A 263 -1.00 -2.34 -29.88
C PRO A 263 0.11 -2.87 -28.96
N MET A 264 -0.25 -3.76 -28.05
CA MET A 264 0.70 -4.39 -27.13
C MET A 264 1.60 -5.39 -27.86
N LEU A 265 2.90 -5.32 -27.57
CA LEU A 265 3.88 -6.27 -28.09
C LEU A 265 3.58 -7.69 -27.60
N CYS A 266 3.50 -8.61 -28.55
CA CYS A 266 3.35 -10.03 -28.29
C CYS A 266 4.66 -10.77 -28.55
N VAL A 267 5.47 -10.95 -27.51
CA VAL A 267 6.62 -11.87 -27.56
C VAL A 267 6.12 -13.28 -27.28
N ASP A 268 6.32 -14.20 -28.22
CA ASP A 268 6.08 -15.62 -28.01
C ASP A 268 7.32 -16.28 -27.41
N ALA A 269 7.11 -17.18 -26.44
CA ALA A 269 8.20 -18.02 -25.93
C ALA A 269 8.74 -18.90 -27.07
N PRO A 270 10.07 -19.00 -27.28
CA PRO A 270 10.64 -19.94 -28.23
C PRO A 270 10.11 -21.31 -27.87
N THR A 271 9.53 -21.97 -28.87
CA THR A 271 9.12 -23.35 -28.75
C THR A 271 10.36 -24.15 -28.40
N PRO A 272 10.35 -25.01 -27.36
CA PRO A 272 11.47 -25.88 -27.10
C PRO A 272 11.71 -26.69 -28.38
N GLN A 273 12.87 -26.51 -28.99
CA GLN A 273 13.29 -27.31 -30.13
C GLN A 273 13.22 -28.76 -29.66
N ALA A 274 12.36 -29.56 -30.31
CA ALA A 274 12.33 -30.99 -30.09
C ALA A 274 13.70 -31.51 -30.53
N ASN A 275 14.51 -31.94 -29.56
CA ASN A 275 15.75 -32.65 -29.84
C ASN A 275 15.37 -33.92 -30.62
N THR A 276 15.65 -33.90 -31.92
CA THR A 276 15.66 -35.08 -32.80
C THR A 276 16.88 -35.93 -32.51
#